data_AF-A0A2E6H6D3-F1
#
_entry.id   AF-A0A2E6H6D3-F1
#
_cell.length_a   1.000
_cell.length_b   1.000
_cell.length_c   1.000
_cell.angle_alpha   90.00
_cell.angle_beta   90.00
_cell.angle_gamma   90.00
#
_symmetry.space_group_name_H-M   'P 1'
#
loop_
_entity.id
_entity.type
_entity.pdbx_description
1 polymer ?
#
loop_
_entity_poly.entity_id
_entity_poly.type
_entity_poly.pdbx_seq_one_letter_code
_entity_poly.pdbx_strand_id
1 'polypeptide(L)'
;MENTYVDPVMMDLFEFRPRKGDLKKAEIINATIECLATIGFENTSFEAIAKKIGTRRAHVNYYFPNKDEIFLSAIKYIAATYQSISLENLEQAKDSKELLNLYIEGPFIWAKKHPYQLSVMFLLYYLSTFKKEYLEINHQIRKGGVTRITYLLGQMNPRTKSSTLQTKAKSIQNILSGCLLDVATTKTKSLQSAEKEAKILINRLLK
;
A
#
# COMPACT_ATOMS: atom_id res chain seq x y z
N MET A 1 -30.55 4.76 -7.74
CA MET A 1 -29.29 4.39 -8.40
C MET A 1 -28.18 4.88 -7.50
N GLU A 2 -27.67 4.01 -6.63
CA GLU A 2 -26.52 4.35 -5.78
C GLU A 2 -25.31 4.63 -6.68
N ASN A 3 -24.75 5.81 -6.49
CA ASN A 3 -23.54 6.24 -7.16
C ASN A 3 -22.39 5.37 -6.63
N THR A 4 -22.11 4.23 -7.27
CA THR A 4 -20.94 3.40 -6.97
C THR A 4 -19.69 4.20 -7.28
N TYR A 5 -19.24 4.98 -6.29
CA TYR A 5 -17.96 5.69 -6.34
C TYR A 5 -16.85 4.65 -6.47
N VAL A 6 -16.17 4.67 -7.60
CA VAL A 6 -15.04 3.79 -7.88
C VAL A 6 -13.79 4.60 -7.63
N ASP A 7 -12.94 4.09 -6.75
CA ASP A 7 -11.66 4.69 -6.43
C ASP A 7 -10.91 5.02 -7.74
N PRO A 8 -10.44 6.27 -7.97
CA PRO A 8 -9.67 6.63 -9.16
C PRO A 8 -8.48 5.68 -9.42
N VAL A 9 -7.91 5.10 -8.37
CA VAL A 9 -6.83 4.11 -8.45
C VAL A 9 -7.31 2.79 -9.07
N MET A 10 -8.55 2.40 -8.83
CA MET A 10 -9.16 1.26 -9.55
C MET A 10 -9.33 1.57 -11.03
N MET A 11 -9.57 2.82 -11.42
CA MET A 11 -9.71 3.19 -12.83
C MET A 11 -8.38 3.06 -13.58
N ASP A 12 -7.27 3.42 -12.95
CA ASP A 12 -5.92 3.25 -13.54
C ASP A 12 -5.53 1.75 -13.66
N LEU A 13 -6.04 0.90 -12.76
CA LEU A 13 -5.87 -0.55 -12.84
C LEU A 13 -6.76 -1.22 -13.91
N PHE A 14 -7.88 -0.60 -14.29
CA PHE A 14 -8.90 -1.18 -15.16
C PHE A 14 -9.37 -0.20 -16.26
N GLU A 15 -8.46 0.23 -17.16
CA GLU A 15 -8.73 1.08 -18.33
C GLU A 15 -9.44 2.43 -18.04
N PHE A 16 -9.11 3.50 -18.79
CA PHE A 16 -9.58 4.88 -18.54
C PHE A 16 -11.12 5.09 -18.59
N ARG A 17 -11.90 4.04 -18.93
CA ARG A 17 -13.34 3.96 -18.69
C ARG A 17 -13.70 2.55 -18.17
N PRO A 18 -13.94 2.38 -16.85
CA PRO A 18 -14.26 1.06 -16.32
C PRO A 18 -15.60 0.56 -16.88
N ARG A 19 -15.59 -0.64 -17.47
CA ARG A 19 -16.81 -1.33 -17.89
C ARG A 19 -17.53 -1.86 -16.65
N LYS A 20 -18.81 -2.23 -16.79
CA LYS A 20 -19.60 -2.84 -15.69
C LYS A 20 -18.90 -4.06 -15.06
N GLY A 21 -18.14 -4.83 -15.86
CA GLY A 21 -17.33 -5.94 -15.38
C GLY A 21 -16.16 -5.50 -14.48
N ASP A 22 -15.54 -4.37 -14.78
CA ASP A 22 -14.43 -3.80 -14.01
C ASP A 22 -14.90 -3.26 -12.66
N LEU A 23 -16.08 -2.62 -12.63
CA LEU A 23 -16.75 -2.21 -11.40
C LEU A 23 -17.00 -3.40 -10.46
N LYS A 24 -17.46 -4.52 -11.02
CA LYS A 24 -17.73 -5.73 -10.24
C LYS A 24 -16.45 -6.41 -9.75
N LYS A 25 -15.39 -6.44 -10.58
CA LYS A 25 -14.05 -6.88 -10.12
C LYS A 25 -13.56 -6.04 -8.96
N ALA A 26 -13.70 -4.72 -9.03
CA ALA A 26 -13.29 -3.81 -7.97
C ALA A 26 -14.06 -4.07 -6.66
N GLU A 27 -15.38 -4.25 -6.72
CA GLU A 27 -16.20 -4.62 -5.56
C GLU A 27 -15.75 -5.95 -4.92
N ILE A 28 -15.48 -6.97 -5.75
CA ILE A 28 -14.97 -8.27 -5.29
C ILE A 28 -13.58 -8.13 -4.64
N ILE A 29 -12.69 -7.31 -5.21
CA ILE A 29 -11.36 -7.05 -4.64
C ILE A 29 -11.47 -6.35 -3.29
N ASN A 30 -12.31 -5.32 -3.17
CA ASN A 30 -12.54 -4.61 -1.91
C ASN A 30 -13.05 -5.56 -0.84
N ALA A 31 -14.07 -6.36 -1.15
CA ALA A 31 -14.58 -7.36 -0.21
C ALA A 31 -13.55 -8.42 0.18
N THR A 32 -12.65 -8.77 -0.74
CA THR A 32 -11.52 -9.67 -0.46
C THR A 32 -10.57 -9.05 0.55
N ILE A 33 -10.18 -7.78 0.38
CA ILE A 33 -9.31 -7.05 1.31
C ILE A 33 -9.95 -7.03 2.71
N GLU A 34 -11.24 -6.72 2.78
CA GLU A 34 -11.91 -6.70 4.07
C GLU A 34 -12.00 -8.08 4.71
N CYS A 35 -12.30 -9.14 3.95
CA CYS A 35 -12.28 -10.50 4.47
C CYS A 35 -10.89 -10.88 5.00
N LEU A 36 -9.83 -10.61 4.23
CA LEU A 36 -8.45 -10.86 4.65
C LEU A 36 -8.13 -10.13 5.96
N ALA A 37 -8.57 -8.88 6.10
CA ALA A 37 -8.33 -8.06 7.29
C ALA A 37 -9.16 -8.47 8.52
N THR A 38 -10.35 -9.06 8.33
CA THR A 38 -11.31 -9.29 9.43
C THR A 38 -11.46 -10.74 9.85
N ILE A 39 -11.38 -11.68 8.91
CA ILE A 39 -11.51 -13.12 9.18
C ILE A 39 -10.23 -13.90 8.88
N GLY A 40 -9.20 -13.23 8.35
CA GLY A 40 -7.89 -13.79 8.09
C GLY A 40 -7.77 -14.52 6.75
N PHE A 41 -6.52 -14.85 6.39
CA PHE A 41 -6.17 -15.49 5.12
C PHE A 41 -6.85 -16.86 4.92
N GLU A 42 -6.82 -17.71 5.95
CA GLU A 42 -7.36 -19.08 5.88
C GLU A 42 -8.87 -19.10 5.65
N ASN A 43 -9.61 -18.27 6.38
CA ASN A 43 -11.08 -18.24 6.30
C ASN A 43 -11.61 -17.45 5.10
N THR A 44 -10.76 -16.69 4.42
CA THR A 44 -11.17 -15.94 3.23
C THR A 44 -11.37 -16.90 2.06
N SER A 45 -12.63 -17.21 1.73
CA SER A 45 -13.04 -18.07 0.62
C SER A 45 -13.95 -17.33 -0.36
N PHE A 46 -14.19 -17.91 -1.55
CA PHE A 46 -15.16 -17.34 -2.50
C PHE A 46 -16.56 -17.25 -1.90
N GLU A 47 -16.92 -18.19 -1.02
CA GLU A 47 -18.18 -18.16 -0.29
C GLU A 47 -18.22 -16.97 0.69
N ALA A 48 -17.15 -16.77 1.46
CA ALA A 48 -17.04 -15.66 2.41
C ALA A 48 -17.09 -14.30 1.69
N ILE A 49 -16.37 -14.16 0.57
CA ILE A 49 -16.38 -12.95 -0.26
C ILE A 49 -17.77 -12.72 -0.86
N ALA A 50 -18.40 -13.77 -1.40
CA ALA A 50 -19.72 -13.67 -2.00
C ALA A 50 -20.78 -13.25 -0.98
N LYS A 51 -20.76 -13.87 0.22
CA LYS A 51 -21.62 -13.51 1.34
C LYS A 51 -21.43 -12.04 1.73
N LYS A 52 -20.20 -11.54 1.74
CA LYS A 52 -19.88 -10.16 2.13
C LYS A 52 -20.50 -9.11 1.21
N ILE A 53 -20.61 -9.38 -0.08
CA ILE A 53 -21.21 -8.45 -1.08
C ILE A 53 -22.61 -8.86 -1.53
N GLY A 54 -23.28 -9.75 -0.79
CA GLY A 54 -24.66 -10.17 -1.10
C GLY A 54 -24.81 -10.86 -2.46
N THR A 55 -23.80 -11.61 -2.92
CA THR A 55 -23.82 -12.33 -4.19
C THR A 55 -23.65 -13.84 -4.00
N ARG A 56 -23.66 -14.61 -5.10
CA ARG A 56 -23.43 -16.06 -5.11
C ARG A 56 -21.96 -16.37 -5.39
N ARG A 57 -21.43 -17.45 -4.80
CA ARG A 57 -20.07 -17.96 -5.07
C ARG A 57 -19.74 -18.08 -6.55
N ALA A 58 -20.68 -18.59 -7.35
CA ALA A 58 -20.50 -18.74 -8.79
C ALA A 58 -20.24 -17.40 -9.51
N HIS A 59 -20.78 -16.29 -8.99
CA HIS A 59 -20.57 -14.96 -9.54
C HIS A 59 -19.15 -14.45 -9.24
N VAL A 60 -18.60 -14.73 -8.06
CA VAL A 60 -17.19 -14.42 -7.75
C VAL A 60 -16.27 -15.25 -8.64
N ASN A 61 -16.56 -16.55 -8.77
CA ASN A 61 -15.80 -17.50 -9.60
C ASN A 61 -15.79 -17.13 -11.09
N TYR A 62 -16.83 -16.44 -11.58
CA TYR A 62 -16.89 -15.94 -12.95
C TYR A 62 -15.81 -14.87 -13.23
N TYR A 63 -15.48 -14.03 -12.23
CA TYR A 63 -14.48 -12.97 -12.39
C TYR A 63 -13.07 -13.41 -12.00
N PHE A 64 -12.95 -14.32 -11.04
CA PHE A 64 -11.67 -14.83 -10.55
C PHE A 64 -11.71 -16.36 -10.56
N PRO A 65 -10.89 -17.03 -11.37
CA PRO A 65 -10.92 -18.48 -11.50
C PRO A 65 -10.36 -19.20 -10.28
N ASN A 66 -9.56 -18.54 -9.44
CA ASN A 66 -8.95 -19.12 -8.24
C ASN A 66 -8.64 -18.08 -7.15
N LYS A 67 -8.37 -18.55 -5.92
CA LYS A 67 -8.03 -17.71 -4.75
C LYS A 67 -6.70 -16.96 -4.92
N ASP A 68 -5.75 -17.49 -5.67
CA ASP A 68 -4.45 -16.84 -5.84
C ASP A 68 -4.57 -15.57 -6.70
N GLU A 69 -5.36 -15.61 -7.76
CA GLU A 69 -5.58 -14.46 -8.65
C GLU A 69 -6.31 -13.30 -7.96
N ILE A 70 -7.33 -13.60 -7.16
CA ILE A 70 -8.07 -12.57 -6.42
C ILE A 70 -7.21 -11.94 -5.31
N PHE A 71 -6.38 -12.74 -4.62
CA PHE A 71 -5.46 -12.23 -3.60
C PHE A 71 -4.32 -11.41 -4.22
N LEU A 72 -3.78 -11.86 -5.35
CA LEU A 72 -2.79 -11.09 -6.10
C LEU A 72 -3.37 -9.75 -6.57
N SER A 73 -4.62 -9.75 -7.04
CA SER A 73 -5.32 -8.54 -7.45
C SER A 73 -5.58 -7.58 -6.27
N ALA A 74 -5.94 -8.13 -5.10
CA ALA A 74 -6.05 -7.36 -3.87
C ALA A 74 -4.73 -6.69 -3.46
N ILE A 75 -3.62 -7.41 -3.49
CA ILE A 75 -2.30 -6.84 -3.20
C ILE A 75 -1.91 -5.76 -4.22
N LYS A 76 -2.15 -5.99 -5.52
CA LYS A 76 -1.87 -4.99 -6.56
C LYS A 76 -2.70 -3.72 -6.34
N TYR A 77 -3.96 -3.87 -5.96
CA TYR A 77 -4.81 -2.72 -5.64
C TYR A 77 -4.33 -1.96 -4.39
N ILE A 78 -3.90 -2.67 -3.35
CA ILE A 78 -3.28 -2.06 -2.18
C ILE A 78 -2.01 -1.27 -2.56
N ALA A 79 -1.15 -1.83 -3.41
CA ALA A 79 0.05 -1.15 -3.87
C ALA A 79 -0.26 0.13 -4.66
N ALA A 80 -1.28 0.08 -5.52
CA ALA A 80 -1.71 1.23 -6.31
C ALA A 80 -2.31 2.34 -5.44
N THR A 81 -3.12 2.00 -4.44
CA THR A 81 -3.75 2.97 -3.53
C THR A 81 -2.72 3.65 -2.64
N TYR A 82 -1.74 2.89 -2.17
CA TYR A 82 -0.56 3.43 -1.49
C TYR A 82 0.20 4.43 -2.38
N GLN A 83 0.40 4.10 -3.66
CA GLN A 83 1.11 4.96 -4.60
C GLN A 83 0.33 6.25 -4.92
N SER A 84 -0.99 6.19 -5.10
CA SER A 84 -1.82 7.36 -5.41
C SER A 84 -1.82 8.38 -4.27
N ILE A 85 -1.99 7.96 -3.02
CA ILE A 85 -1.90 8.86 -1.86
C ILE A 85 -0.51 9.48 -1.76
N SER A 86 0.53 8.71 -2.12
CA SER A 86 1.88 9.25 -2.18
C SER A 86 1.99 10.34 -3.24
N LEU A 87 1.41 10.18 -4.44
CA LEU A 87 1.50 11.18 -5.52
C LEU A 87 0.70 12.45 -5.22
N GLU A 88 -0.54 12.34 -4.74
CA GLU A 88 -1.40 13.49 -4.41
C GLU A 88 -0.75 14.45 -3.40
N ASN A 89 -0.04 13.90 -2.42
CA ASN A 89 0.66 14.70 -1.41
C ASN A 89 1.91 15.38 -1.96
N LEU A 90 2.57 14.82 -2.97
CA LEU A 90 3.86 15.32 -3.47
C LEU A 90 3.69 16.52 -4.43
N GLU A 91 2.56 16.65 -5.12
CA GLU A 91 2.28 17.76 -6.05
C GLU A 91 2.24 19.14 -5.38
N GLN A 92 2.08 19.18 -4.05
CA GLN A 92 1.94 20.41 -3.28
C GLN A 92 3.26 20.95 -2.73
N ALA A 93 4.37 20.22 -2.88
CA ALA A 93 5.65 20.60 -2.28
C ALA A 93 6.33 21.77 -3.00
N LYS A 94 6.88 22.71 -2.23
CA LYS A 94 7.59 23.89 -2.74
C LYS A 94 9.10 23.67 -2.84
N ASP A 95 9.64 22.78 -2.02
CA ASP A 95 11.06 22.43 -2.03
C ASP A 95 11.31 20.95 -1.71
N SER A 96 12.55 20.48 -1.88
CA SER A 96 12.92 19.07 -1.67
C SER A 96 12.76 18.59 -0.21
N LYS A 97 12.84 19.49 0.76
CA LYS A 97 12.68 19.17 2.19
C LYS A 97 11.21 18.99 2.53
N GLU A 98 10.35 19.88 2.05
CA GLU A 98 8.89 19.75 2.16
C GLU A 98 8.42 18.48 1.43
N LEU A 99 8.94 18.23 0.23
CA LEU A 99 8.64 17.04 -0.55
C LEU A 99 9.03 15.74 0.19
N LEU A 100 10.17 15.73 0.88
CA LEU A 100 10.57 14.62 1.74
C LEU A 100 9.64 14.44 2.95
N ASN A 101 9.19 15.53 3.58
CA ASN A 101 8.24 15.46 4.70
C ASN A 101 6.89 14.89 4.24
N LEU A 102 6.35 15.36 3.12
CA LEU A 102 5.11 14.84 2.54
C LEU A 102 5.26 13.35 2.16
N TYR A 103 6.42 12.95 1.66
CA TYR A 103 6.74 11.54 1.42
C TYR A 103 6.71 10.70 2.71
N ILE A 104 7.24 11.24 3.82
CA ILE A 104 7.27 10.57 5.13
C ILE A 104 5.87 10.46 5.75
N GLU A 105 5.01 11.45 5.50
CA GLU A 105 3.62 11.49 5.99
C GLU A 105 2.68 10.56 5.22
N GLY A 106 2.90 10.42 3.91
CA GLY A 106 2.07 9.63 2.99
C GLY A 106 1.68 8.23 3.50
N PRO A 107 2.62 7.40 4.00
CA PRO A 107 2.30 6.07 4.53
C PRO A 107 1.32 6.10 5.71
N PHE A 108 1.41 7.11 6.59
CA PHE A 108 0.52 7.25 7.75
C PHE A 108 -0.86 7.77 7.34
N ILE A 109 -0.90 8.68 6.36
CA ILE A 109 -2.15 9.16 5.75
C ILE A 109 -2.88 7.99 5.08
N TRP A 110 -2.17 7.18 4.28
CA TRP A 110 -2.71 5.99 3.65
C TRP A 110 -3.24 4.99 4.68
N ALA A 111 -2.44 4.69 5.71
CA ALA A 111 -2.84 3.77 6.78
C ALA A 111 -4.11 4.23 7.53
N LYS A 112 -4.25 5.55 7.73
CA LYS A 112 -5.44 6.15 8.34
C LYS A 112 -6.68 6.01 7.44
N LYS A 113 -6.53 6.23 6.13
CA LYS A 113 -7.64 6.16 5.15
C LYS A 113 -8.03 4.72 4.81
N HIS A 114 -7.09 3.79 4.89
CA HIS A 114 -7.26 2.40 4.46
C HIS A 114 -6.78 1.38 5.52
N PRO A 115 -7.40 1.32 6.71
CA PRO A 115 -6.95 0.47 7.81
C PRO A 115 -6.98 -1.03 7.48
N TYR A 116 -7.93 -1.50 6.68
CA TYR A 116 -7.95 -2.90 6.23
C TYR A 116 -6.77 -3.22 5.31
N GLN A 117 -6.39 -2.29 4.43
CA GLN A 117 -5.25 -2.50 3.54
C GLN A 117 -3.93 -2.54 4.32
N LEU A 118 -3.78 -1.72 5.36
CA LEU A 118 -2.63 -1.77 6.27
C LEU A 118 -2.43 -3.19 6.81
N SER A 119 -3.50 -3.80 7.34
CA SER A 119 -3.43 -5.17 7.86
C SER A 119 -3.02 -6.18 6.78
N VAL A 120 -3.61 -6.07 5.58
CA VAL A 120 -3.34 -7.00 4.48
C VAL A 120 -1.94 -6.80 3.89
N MET A 121 -1.32 -5.63 4.04
CA MET A 121 0.05 -5.40 3.58
C MET A 121 1.08 -6.29 4.29
N PHE A 122 0.83 -6.74 5.53
CA PHE A 122 1.72 -7.71 6.18
C PHE A 122 1.61 -9.12 5.59
N LEU A 123 0.48 -9.46 4.99
CA LEU A 123 0.33 -10.69 4.22
C LEU A 123 1.25 -10.69 2.99
N LEU A 124 1.45 -9.54 2.33
CA LEU A 124 2.44 -9.42 1.27
C LEU A 124 3.83 -9.84 1.75
N TYR A 125 4.28 -9.35 2.92
CA TYR A 125 5.60 -9.70 3.45
C TYR A 125 5.74 -11.20 3.70
N TYR A 126 4.72 -11.83 4.29
CA TYR A 126 4.70 -13.28 4.47
C TYR A 126 4.78 -14.02 3.13
N LEU A 127 3.89 -13.70 2.18
CA LEU A 127 3.81 -14.38 0.89
C LEU A 127 5.06 -14.16 0.03
N SER A 128 5.73 -13.00 0.13
CA SER A 128 6.99 -12.74 -0.58
C SER A 128 8.12 -13.70 -0.20
N THR A 129 8.02 -14.43 0.92
CA THR A 129 9.08 -15.36 1.35
C THR A 129 9.07 -16.69 0.58
N PHE A 130 7.98 -17.03 -0.09
CA PHE A 130 7.86 -18.31 -0.82
C PHE A 130 7.03 -18.24 -2.13
N LYS A 131 6.35 -17.13 -2.44
CA LYS A 131 5.65 -16.93 -3.73
C LYS A 131 6.34 -15.84 -4.56
N LYS A 132 6.84 -16.22 -5.74
CA LYS A 132 7.68 -15.37 -6.61
C LYS A 132 6.95 -14.10 -7.08
N GLU A 133 5.66 -14.19 -7.37
CA GLU A 133 4.84 -13.09 -7.84
C GLU A 133 4.71 -11.98 -6.77
N TYR A 134 4.56 -12.40 -5.51
CA TYR A 134 4.48 -11.49 -4.36
C TYR A 134 5.85 -10.91 -4.01
N LEU A 135 6.92 -11.71 -4.15
CA LEU A 135 8.29 -11.21 -4.01
C LEU A 135 8.59 -10.11 -5.03
N GLU A 136 8.22 -10.31 -6.29
CA GLU A 136 8.46 -9.33 -7.36
C GLU A 136 7.69 -8.03 -7.12
N ILE A 137 6.42 -8.11 -6.72
CA ILE A 137 5.63 -6.92 -6.36
C ILE A 137 6.31 -6.14 -5.23
N ASN A 138 6.67 -6.81 -4.13
CA ASN A 138 7.34 -6.14 -3.01
C ASN A 138 8.70 -5.57 -3.43
N HIS A 139 9.47 -6.29 -4.25
CA HIS A 139 10.73 -5.81 -4.79
C HIS A 139 10.57 -4.52 -5.59
N GLN A 140 9.58 -4.44 -6.49
CA GLN A 140 9.33 -3.25 -7.30
C GLN A 140 8.86 -2.06 -6.46
N ILE A 141 7.97 -2.28 -5.49
CA ILE A 141 7.54 -1.24 -4.53
C ILE A 141 8.75 -0.66 -3.80
N ARG A 142 9.57 -1.53 -3.21
CA ARG A 142 10.76 -1.15 -2.44
C ARG A 142 11.81 -0.45 -3.30
N LYS A 143 12.10 -0.98 -4.48
CA LYS A 143 13.04 -0.39 -5.46
C LYS A 143 12.57 0.99 -5.90
N GLY A 144 11.30 1.14 -6.27
CA GLY A 144 10.70 2.43 -6.63
C GLY A 144 10.78 3.45 -5.50
N GLY A 145 10.50 3.02 -4.26
CA GLY A 145 10.68 3.85 -3.07
C GLY A 145 12.13 4.32 -2.90
N VAL A 146 13.12 3.41 -3.07
CA VAL A 146 14.54 3.75 -2.87
C VAL A 146 14.95 4.78 -3.91
N THR A 147 14.58 4.59 -5.17
CA THR A 147 14.90 5.51 -6.26
C THR A 147 14.36 6.91 -5.98
N ARG A 148 13.08 7.03 -5.59
CA ARG A 148 12.45 8.32 -5.29
C ARG A 148 13.12 9.03 -4.13
N ILE A 149 13.30 8.36 -2.99
CA ILE A 149 13.93 8.97 -1.81
C ILE A 149 15.41 9.32 -2.09
N THR A 150 16.15 8.47 -2.80
CA THR A 150 17.55 8.75 -3.17
C THR A 150 17.65 10.03 -3.99
N TYR A 151 16.75 10.22 -4.95
CA TYR A 151 16.68 11.44 -5.75
C TYR A 151 16.44 12.67 -4.86
N LEU A 152 15.45 12.63 -3.96
CA LEU A 152 15.16 13.72 -3.02
C LEU A 152 16.37 14.08 -2.15
N LEU A 153 17.01 13.06 -1.56
CA LEU A 153 18.18 13.27 -0.71
C LEU A 153 19.38 13.81 -1.50
N GLY A 154 19.50 13.44 -2.77
CA GLY A 154 20.54 13.95 -3.68
C GLY A 154 20.37 15.42 -4.02
N GLN A 155 19.12 15.89 -4.22
CA GLN A 155 18.83 17.32 -4.39
C GLN A 155 19.21 18.12 -3.14
N MET A 156 18.95 17.57 -1.96
CA MET A 156 19.27 18.22 -0.69
C MET A 156 20.77 18.17 -0.35
N ASN A 157 21.49 17.14 -0.80
CA ASN A 157 22.90 16.90 -0.46
C ASN A 157 23.74 16.48 -1.68
N PRO A 158 23.97 17.36 -2.67
CA PRO A 158 24.55 16.99 -3.97
C PRO A 158 25.96 16.39 -3.92
N ARG A 159 26.73 16.69 -2.86
CA ARG A 159 28.10 16.19 -2.67
C ARG A 159 28.16 14.78 -2.07
N THR A 160 27.04 14.23 -1.63
CA THR A 160 27.00 12.91 -0.99
C THR A 160 27.02 11.81 -2.03
N LYS A 161 27.85 10.78 -1.81
CA LYS A 161 27.91 9.61 -2.69
C LYS A 161 26.54 8.94 -2.84
N SER A 162 26.18 8.57 -4.08
CA SER A 162 24.90 7.91 -4.39
C SER A 162 24.66 6.65 -3.55
N SER A 163 25.69 5.84 -3.30
CA SER A 163 25.59 4.65 -2.44
C SER A 163 25.18 4.98 -1.01
N THR A 164 25.71 6.05 -0.43
CA THR A 164 25.33 6.54 0.90
C THR A 164 23.88 7.02 0.92
N LEU A 165 23.44 7.75 -0.12
CA LEU A 165 22.06 8.20 -0.26
C LEU A 165 21.09 7.02 -0.38
N GLN A 166 21.45 5.98 -1.15
CA GLN A 166 20.65 4.76 -1.26
C GLN A 166 20.53 4.01 0.07
N THR A 167 21.61 3.95 0.86
CA THR A 167 21.55 3.36 2.21
C THR A 167 20.62 4.15 3.11
N LYS A 168 20.74 5.48 3.15
CA LYS A 168 19.81 6.34 3.91
C LYS A 168 18.36 6.15 3.44
N ALA A 169 18.12 6.07 2.12
CA ALA A 169 16.79 5.83 1.56
C ALA A 169 16.19 4.48 1.98
N LYS A 170 16.99 3.40 2.00
CA LYS A 170 16.56 2.09 2.49
C LYS A 170 16.21 2.15 3.99
N SER A 171 17.03 2.82 4.79
CA SER A 171 16.77 3.00 6.23
C SER A 171 15.50 3.80 6.49
N ILE A 172 15.23 4.87 5.72
CA ILE A 172 13.97 5.62 5.81
C ILE A 172 12.77 4.70 5.59
N GLN A 173 12.77 3.90 4.52
CA GLN A 173 11.66 2.97 4.29
C GLN A 173 11.53 1.93 5.40
N ASN A 174 12.63 1.42 5.94
CA ASN A 174 12.58 0.47 7.05
C ASN A 174 11.97 1.09 8.31
N ILE A 175 12.32 2.35 8.62
CA ILE A 175 11.71 3.10 9.73
C ILE A 175 10.20 3.23 9.51
N LEU A 176 9.78 3.68 8.32
CA LEU A 176 8.36 3.86 7.98
C LEU A 176 7.57 2.56 8.10
N SER A 177 8.07 1.47 7.48
CA SER A 177 7.43 0.16 7.56
C SER A 177 7.40 -0.39 8.99
N GLY A 178 8.47 -0.20 9.77
CA GLY A 178 8.53 -0.62 11.17
C GLY A 178 7.53 0.12 12.05
N CYS A 179 7.41 1.43 11.90
CA CYS A 179 6.43 2.23 12.62
C CYS A 179 4.98 1.81 12.30
N LEU A 180 4.68 1.50 11.03
CA LEU A 180 3.36 1.00 10.64
C LEU A 180 3.07 -0.42 11.16
N LEU A 181 4.10 -1.28 11.19
CA LEU A 181 4.02 -2.60 11.83
C LEU A 181 3.68 -2.46 13.31
N ASP A 182 4.39 -1.59 14.04
CA ASP A 182 4.14 -1.36 15.46
C ASP A 182 2.72 -0.85 15.73
N VAL A 183 2.21 0.06 14.90
CA VAL A 183 0.82 0.54 14.98
C VAL A 183 -0.19 -0.60 14.85
N ALA A 184 0.04 -1.51 13.91
CA ALA A 184 -0.90 -2.58 13.60
C ALA A 184 -0.76 -3.81 14.53
N THR A 185 0.40 -4.02 15.13
CA THR A 185 0.73 -5.28 15.83
C THR A 185 1.05 -5.12 17.31
N THR A 186 1.09 -3.88 17.83
CA THR A 186 1.31 -3.61 19.25
C THR A 186 0.15 -2.80 19.84
N LYS A 187 0.03 -2.79 21.17
CA LYS A 187 -1.07 -2.09 21.88
C LYS A 187 -0.78 -0.61 22.17
N THR A 188 0.41 -0.12 21.87
CA THR A 188 0.92 1.13 22.47
C THR A 188 1.09 2.29 21.50
N LYS A 189 1.04 2.03 20.20
CA LYS A 189 1.35 3.02 19.18
C LYS A 189 0.11 3.41 18.38
N SER A 190 -0.28 4.68 18.46
CA SER A 190 -1.22 5.27 17.52
C SER A 190 -0.51 5.73 16.25
N LEU A 191 -1.22 5.84 15.13
CA LEU A 191 -0.68 6.40 13.87
C LEU A 191 0.01 7.75 14.08
N GLN A 192 -0.60 8.64 14.87
CA GLN A 192 -0.05 9.96 15.17
C GLN A 192 1.28 9.86 15.95
N SER A 193 1.36 8.97 16.95
CA SER A 193 2.59 8.78 17.73
C SER A 193 3.72 8.19 16.89
N ALA A 194 3.39 7.23 16.01
CA ALA A 194 4.33 6.54 15.13
C ALA A 194 4.84 7.46 14.03
N GLU A 195 3.99 8.33 13.47
CA GLU A 195 4.39 9.36 12.51
C GLU A 195 5.40 10.34 13.13
N LYS A 196 5.12 10.82 14.35
CA LYS A 196 6.04 11.71 15.08
C LYS A 196 7.39 11.04 15.34
N GLU A 197 7.38 9.78 15.74
CA GLU A 197 8.58 8.98 15.97
C GLU A 197 9.39 8.79 14.68
N ALA A 198 8.74 8.39 13.58
CA ALA A 198 9.38 8.24 12.28
C ALA A 198 10.08 9.55 11.85
N LYS A 199 9.41 10.69 11.97
CA LYS A 199 9.99 12.01 11.68
C LYS A 199 11.24 12.29 12.54
N ILE A 200 11.22 11.96 13.84
CA ILE A 200 12.39 12.14 14.73
C ILE A 200 13.55 11.25 14.29
N LEU A 201 13.30 9.97 14.05
CA LEU A 201 14.32 8.99 13.65
C LEU A 201 14.94 9.35 12.30
N ILE A 202 14.11 9.73 11.33
CA ILE A 202 14.57 10.13 10.00
C ILE A 202 15.38 11.43 10.08
N ASN A 203 14.94 12.43 10.84
CA ASN A 203 15.72 13.66 11.03
C ASN A 203 17.09 13.38 11.67
N ARG A 204 17.19 12.42 12.59
CA ARG A 204 18.49 12.00 13.16
C ARG A 204 19.37 11.27 12.13
N LEU A 205 18.78 10.44 11.27
CA LEU A 205 19.48 9.74 10.19
C LEU A 205 20.03 10.70 9.11
N LEU A 206 19.36 11.83 8.91
CA LEU A 206 19.70 12.80 7.87
C LEU A 206 20.73 13.85 8.30
N LYS A 207 20.92 14.06 9.60
CA LYS A 207 22.09 14.78 10.14
C LYS A 207 23.38 14.03 9.79
#